data_AF-A0A7W1AW35-F1
#
_entry.id   AF-A0A7W1AW35-F1
#
_cell.length_a   1.000
_cell.length_b   1.000
_cell.length_c   1.000
_cell.angle_alpha   90.00
_cell.angle_beta   90.00
_cell.angle_gamma   90.00
#
_symmetry.space_group_name_H-M   'P 1'
#
loop_
_entity.id
_entity.type
_entity.pdbx_description
1 polymer ?
#
loop_
_entity_poly.entity_id
_entity_poly.type
_entity_poly.pdbx_seq_one_letter_code
_entity_poly.pdbx_strand_id
1 'polypeptide(L)'
;METKRTKYDTNPLDPDYVRQTEEVWSGDDSGPGTRELEGATREVGSSLDEGARSNVYSEAPTRTFDTPPVDSPYPSVFVPPTYSPPTPYQATPYLPPQVNLRPTSRPVAGVGLPEKWAVILPYAPFYIGVVASLIELFLVPRKELKVRFHAAQGLALHIAILVVQTLFGVVGAITDSSIGGNLFKFAATIFLIISMIRVWKGEPHRIAPISEPAQWLNERIEPRNKS
;
A
#
# COMPACT_ATOMS: atom_id res chain seq x y z
N MET A 1 27.36 11.81 32.80
CA MET A 1 26.03 11.70 32.16
C MET A 1 25.97 10.32 31.54
N GLU A 2 25.28 9.38 32.19
CA GLU A 2 25.12 8.03 31.65
C GLU A 2 24.04 8.04 30.56
N THR A 3 24.39 7.58 29.37
CA THR A 3 23.47 7.44 28.24
C THR A 3 22.58 6.22 28.48
N LYS A 4 21.26 6.41 28.39
CA LYS A 4 20.29 5.31 28.52
C LYS A 4 20.52 4.30 27.38
N ARG A 5 21.13 3.15 27.70
CA ARG A 5 21.29 2.02 26.78
C ARG A 5 19.91 1.44 26.45
N THR A 6 19.58 1.34 25.17
CA THR A 6 18.33 0.71 24.73
C THR A 6 18.53 -0.79 24.58
N LYS A 7 17.46 -1.58 24.72
CA LYS A 7 17.47 -3.06 24.62
C LYS A 7 18.03 -3.61 23.30
N TYR A 8 18.24 -2.75 22.31
CA TYR A 8 18.69 -3.11 20.96
C TYR A 8 20.06 -2.50 20.60
N ASP A 9 20.75 -1.90 21.58
CA ASP A 9 22.09 -1.36 21.39
C ASP A 9 23.13 -2.48 21.54
N THR A 10 23.29 -3.28 20.48
CA THR A 10 24.30 -4.35 20.40
C THR A 10 25.59 -3.79 19.83
N ASN A 11 26.31 -3.01 20.64
CA ASN A 11 27.67 -2.58 20.32
C ASN A 11 28.66 -3.72 20.65
N PRO A 12 29.32 -4.34 19.66
CA PRO A 12 30.19 -5.50 19.90
C PRO A 12 31.51 -5.14 20.61
N LEU A 13 31.80 -3.85 20.81
CA LEU A 13 32.97 -3.37 21.56
C LEU A 13 32.66 -3.10 23.04
N ASP A 14 31.42 -3.35 23.49
CA ASP A 14 31.06 -3.21 24.89
C ASP A 14 31.71 -4.34 25.71
N PRO A 15 32.51 -4.06 26.74
CA PRO A 15 33.14 -5.09 27.58
C PRO A 15 32.12 -6.05 28.21
N ASP A 16 30.87 -5.63 28.39
CA ASP A 16 29.81 -6.46 28.96
C ASP A 16 29.06 -7.33 27.92
N TYR A 17 29.36 -7.20 26.62
CA TYR A 17 28.66 -7.93 25.55
C TYR A 17 28.80 -9.44 25.68
N VAL A 18 30.01 -9.92 25.96
CA VAL A 18 30.30 -11.35 26.15
C VAL A 18 29.52 -11.91 27.33
N ARG A 19 29.39 -11.12 28.41
CA ARG A 19 28.71 -11.53 29.62
C ARG A 19 27.19 -11.58 29.44
N GLN A 20 26.61 -10.64 28.69
CA GLN A 20 25.17 -10.65 28.36
C GLN A 20 24.81 -11.77 27.38
N THR A 21 25.66 -12.07 26.40
CA THR A 21 25.45 -13.19 25.49
C THR A 21 25.55 -14.53 26.20
N GLU A 22 26.50 -14.66 27.13
CA GLU A 22 26.61 -15.84 27.99
C GLU A 22 25.41 -15.96 28.94
N GLU A 23 24.88 -14.87 29.51
CA GLU A 23 23.69 -14.91 30.38
C GLU A 23 22.39 -15.28 29.62
N VAL A 24 22.24 -14.84 28.36
CA VAL A 24 21.14 -15.28 27.48
C VAL A 24 21.28 -16.76 27.12
N TRP A 25 22.51 -17.27 27.02
CA TRP A 25 22.78 -18.66 26.65
C TRP A 25 22.81 -19.62 27.85
N SER A 26 23.18 -19.12 29.04
CA SER A 26 23.41 -19.90 30.27
C SER A 26 22.29 -19.76 31.30
N GLY A 27 21.23 -19.02 30.99
CA GLY A 27 20.04 -18.90 31.83
C GLY A 27 19.38 -20.25 32.02
N ASP A 28 19.60 -20.82 33.20
CA ASP A 28 19.07 -22.09 33.69
C ASP A 28 17.55 -21.95 33.94
N ASP A 29 16.74 -22.13 32.89
CA ASP A 29 15.50 -22.92 32.92
C ASP A 29 14.91 -23.04 31.50
N SER A 30 14.72 -24.27 31.03
CA SER A 30 13.81 -24.59 29.91
C SER A 30 14.02 -23.81 28.60
N GLY A 31 15.12 -24.07 27.90
CA GLY A 31 15.13 -23.84 26.46
C GLY A 31 13.94 -24.58 25.81
N PRO A 32 13.23 -24.01 24.82
CA PRO A 32 12.44 -24.85 23.95
C PRO A 32 13.43 -25.65 23.09
N GLY A 33 13.88 -26.78 23.61
CA GLY A 33 14.18 -27.91 22.77
C GLY A 33 13.01 -28.07 21.82
N THR A 34 13.31 -28.21 20.52
CA THR A 34 12.38 -28.54 19.43
C THR A 34 10.93 -28.62 19.90
N ARG A 35 10.24 -27.49 19.86
CA ARG A 35 8.83 -27.41 20.24
C ARG A 35 8.10 -28.31 19.25
N GLU A 36 7.67 -29.49 19.68
CA GLU A 36 6.70 -30.28 18.94
C GLU A 36 5.48 -29.38 18.77
N LEU A 37 5.20 -29.02 17.52
CA LEU A 37 4.03 -28.24 17.16
C LEU A 37 2.80 -29.14 17.37
N GLU A 38 2.31 -29.20 18.61
CA GLU A 38 1.00 -29.75 18.90
C GLU A 38 -0.05 -28.71 18.47
N GLY A 39 -0.33 -28.72 17.17
CA GLY A 39 -1.18 -27.75 16.49
C GLY A 39 -1.43 -28.16 15.04
N ALA A 40 -2.31 -29.13 14.86
CA ALA A 40 -2.94 -29.57 13.61
C ALA A 40 -2.07 -29.41 12.34
N THR A 41 -1.08 -30.28 12.17
CA THR A 41 -0.71 -30.71 10.82
C THR A 41 -1.97 -31.29 10.19
N ARG A 42 -2.59 -30.53 9.28
CA ARG A 42 -3.77 -30.97 8.52
C ARG A 42 -3.50 -32.37 7.96
N GLU A 43 -4.37 -33.31 8.30
CA GLU A 43 -4.32 -34.67 7.79
C GLU A 43 -4.27 -34.62 6.26
N VAL A 44 -3.22 -35.22 5.69
CA VAL A 44 -3.14 -35.51 4.27
C VAL A 44 -4.05 -36.71 4.01
N GLY A 45 -5.36 -36.46 4.05
CA GLY A 45 -6.41 -37.47 3.97
C GLY A 45 -7.71 -36.86 3.46
N SER A 46 -8.03 -37.19 2.20
CA SER A 46 -9.34 -37.12 1.54
C SER A 46 -10.44 -36.22 2.16
N SER A 47 -10.30 -34.90 2.13
CA SER A 47 -11.40 -33.96 2.41
C SER A 47 -11.75 -33.10 1.19
N LEU A 48 -13.05 -32.89 0.99
CA LEU A 48 -13.76 -32.19 -0.11
C LEU A 48 -13.45 -30.69 -0.30
N ASP A 49 -12.27 -30.22 0.09
CA ASP A 49 -11.85 -28.82 -0.01
C ASP A 49 -10.81 -28.64 -1.12
N GLU A 50 -11.29 -28.83 -2.35
CA GLU A 50 -10.50 -28.90 -3.59
C GLU A 50 -10.12 -27.51 -4.14
N GLY A 51 -10.51 -26.42 -3.47
CA GLY A 51 -10.22 -25.04 -3.88
C GLY A 51 -8.78 -24.58 -3.61
N ALA A 52 -8.05 -25.24 -2.70
CA ALA A 52 -6.65 -24.90 -2.40
C ALA A 52 -5.65 -25.49 -3.41
N ARG A 53 -6.11 -26.37 -4.33
CA ARG A 53 -5.28 -27.03 -5.36
C ARG A 53 -5.24 -26.28 -6.69
N SER A 54 -5.96 -25.18 -6.87
CA SER A 54 -6.01 -24.49 -8.18
C SER A 54 -4.70 -23.82 -8.60
N ASN A 55 -3.71 -23.72 -7.69
CA ASN A 55 -2.43 -23.07 -7.95
C ASN A 55 -1.26 -24.05 -8.07
N VAL A 56 -1.51 -25.33 -8.39
CA VAL A 56 -0.44 -26.30 -8.69
C VAL A 56 0.35 -25.92 -9.96
N TYR A 57 -0.18 -25.06 -10.83
CA TYR A 57 0.54 -24.58 -12.02
C TYR A 57 1.25 -23.22 -11.85
N SER A 58 1.34 -22.68 -10.62
CA SER A 58 2.07 -21.43 -10.34
C SER A 58 3.38 -21.65 -9.59
N GLU A 59 3.93 -22.87 -9.65
CA GLU A 59 5.34 -23.10 -9.33
C GLU A 59 6.15 -22.35 -10.39
N ALA A 60 6.81 -21.26 -9.99
CA ALA A 60 7.82 -20.64 -10.83
C ALA A 60 8.78 -21.73 -11.33
N PRO A 61 9.16 -21.78 -12.62
CA PRO A 61 10.00 -22.84 -13.15
C PRO A 61 11.21 -23.01 -12.24
N THR A 62 11.22 -24.09 -11.46
CA THR A 62 12.40 -24.49 -10.70
C THR A 62 13.47 -24.66 -11.74
N ARG A 63 14.51 -23.81 -11.68
CA ARG A 63 15.69 -23.93 -12.53
C ARG A 63 16.11 -25.38 -12.49
N THR A 64 15.97 -26.07 -13.62
CA THR A 64 16.60 -27.35 -13.83
C THR A 64 18.09 -27.10 -13.63
N PHE A 65 18.64 -27.63 -12.53
CA PHE A 65 20.08 -27.74 -12.44
C PHE A 65 20.46 -28.71 -13.54
N ASP A 66 20.99 -28.17 -14.64
CA ASP A 66 21.69 -28.99 -15.62
C ASP A 66 22.74 -29.77 -14.83
N THR A 67 22.59 -31.10 -14.83
CA THR A 67 23.61 -32.00 -14.31
C THR A 67 24.94 -31.59 -14.94
N PRO A 68 25.92 -31.13 -14.15
CA PRO A 68 27.18 -30.70 -14.72
C PRO A 68 27.81 -31.89 -15.45
N PRO A 69 28.47 -31.66 -16.60
CA PRO A 69 29.19 -32.72 -17.31
C PRO A 69 30.13 -33.45 -16.35
N VAL A 70 30.15 -34.78 -16.43
CA VAL A 70 30.96 -35.67 -15.57
C VAL A 70 32.46 -35.34 -15.65
N ASP A 71 32.89 -34.60 -16.66
CA ASP A 71 34.27 -34.11 -16.86
C ASP A 71 34.59 -32.78 -16.17
N SER A 72 33.69 -32.24 -15.34
CA SER A 72 33.98 -31.04 -14.55
C SER A 72 34.77 -31.41 -13.28
N PRO A 73 36.03 -30.96 -13.12
CA PRO A 73 36.79 -31.22 -11.91
C PRO A 73 36.07 -30.59 -10.71
N TYR A 74 35.92 -31.38 -9.64
CA TYR A 74 35.34 -30.92 -8.38
C TYR A 74 35.97 -29.58 -7.97
N PRO A 75 35.19 -28.52 -7.74
CA PRO A 75 35.73 -27.24 -7.29
C PRO A 75 36.41 -27.47 -5.94
N SER A 76 37.71 -27.18 -5.88
CA SER A 76 38.53 -27.36 -4.69
C SER A 76 37.91 -26.67 -3.48
N VAL A 77 37.94 -27.30 -2.32
CA VAL A 77 37.43 -26.78 -1.02
C VAL A 77 38.14 -25.48 -0.57
N PHE A 78 39.15 -25.02 -1.32
CA PHE A 78 39.94 -23.81 -1.07
C PHE A 78 39.56 -22.62 -1.96
N VAL A 79 38.33 -22.54 -2.47
CA VAL A 79 37.85 -21.29 -3.09
C VAL A 79 37.38 -20.35 -1.96
N PRO A 80 38.04 -19.20 -1.73
CA PRO A 80 37.55 -18.23 -0.77
C PRO A 80 36.13 -17.81 -1.18
N PRO A 81 35.19 -17.68 -0.23
CA PRO A 81 33.81 -17.33 -0.57
C PRO A 81 33.83 -16.05 -1.38
N THR A 82 33.37 -16.14 -2.63
CA THR A 82 33.25 -14.98 -3.50
C THR A 82 32.26 -14.05 -2.81
N TYR A 83 32.78 -12.97 -2.23
CA TYR A 83 31.99 -12.00 -1.51
C TYR A 83 31.12 -11.26 -2.53
N SER A 84 29.89 -11.76 -2.73
CA SER A 84 28.87 -11.03 -3.47
C SER A 84 28.63 -9.73 -2.70
N PRO A 85 28.98 -8.55 -3.25
CA PRO A 85 28.65 -7.30 -2.58
C PRO A 85 27.14 -7.27 -2.33
N PRO A 86 26.67 -6.74 -1.17
CA PRO A 86 25.24 -6.62 -0.91
C PRO A 86 24.63 -5.90 -2.10
N THR A 87 23.66 -6.54 -2.74
CA THR A 87 22.91 -5.94 -3.84
C THR A 87 22.39 -4.59 -3.33
N PRO A 88 22.79 -3.47 -3.96
CA PRO A 88 22.32 -2.17 -3.53
C PRO A 88 20.79 -2.22 -3.54
N TYR A 89 20.18 -1.78 -2.45
CA TYR A 89 18.74 -1.76 -2.29
C TYR A 89 18.16 -0.90 -3.42
N GLN A 90 17.73 -1.56 -4.50
CA GLN A 90 17.07 -0.91 -5.61
C GLN A 90 15.66 -0.69 -5.10
N ALA A 91 15.39 0.53 -4.60
CA ALA A 91 14.03 0.95 -4.32
C ALA A 91 13.22 0.64 -5.58
N THR A 92 12.27 -0.30 -5.47
CA THR A 92 11.42 -0.68 -6.59
C THR A 92 10.84 0.62 -7.13
N PRO A 93 11.12 1.01 -8.38
CA PRO A 93 10.50 2.19 -8.94
C PRO A 93 9.01 2.03 -8.74
N TYR A 94 8.37 3.01 -8.10
CA TYR A 94 6.93 3.05 -8.01
C TYR A 94 6.41 3.08 -9.44
N LEU A 95 6.14 1.89 -10.00
CA LEU A 95 5.42 1.75 -11.23
C LEU A 95 4.00 2.09 -10.84
N PRO A 96 3.47 3.27 -11.24
CA PRO A 96 2.08 3.53 -11.01
C PRO A 96 1.32 2.36 -11.63
N PRO A 97 0.39 1.73 -10.92
CA PRO A 97 -0.31 0.57 -11.45
C PRO A 97 -0.78 0.93 -12.86
N GLN A 98 -0.40 0.13 -13.85
CA GLN A 98 -0.90 0.25 -15.22
C GLN A 98 -2.35 -0.20 -15.16
N VAL A 99 -3.16 0.69 -14.61
CA VAL A 99 -4.57 0.50 -14.44
C VAL A 99 -5.12 0.43 -15.85
N ASN A 100 -5.81 -0.65 -16.22
CA ASN A 100 -6.72 -0.61 -17.35
C ASN A 100 -7.61 0.64 -17.14
N LEU A 101 -7.32 1.68 -17.92
CA LEU A 101 -7.83 3.05 -17.72
C LEU A 101 -9.35 3.09 -17.84
N ARG A 102 -9.90 2.16 -18.64
CA ARG A 102 -11.33 2.05 -18.85
C ARG A 102 -12.02 1.51 -17.58
N PRO A 103 -12.98 2.25 -17.01
CA PRO A 103 -13.76 1.75 -15.90
C PRO A 103 -14.53 0.51 -16.34
N THR A 104 -14.41 -0.58 -15.58
CA THR A 104 -15.13 -1.82 -15.87
C THR A 104 -16.49 -1.84 -15.17
N SER A 105 -17.36 -2.79 -15.55
CA SER A 105 -18.63 -3.01 -14.86
C SER A 105 -18.50 -3.97 -13.67
N ARG A 106 -17.29 -4.41 -13.31
CA ARG A 106 -17.09 -5.35 -12.20
C ARG A 106 -17.49 -4.72 -10.87
N PRO A 107 -18.15 -5.44 -9.96
CA PRO A 107 -18.46 -4.93 -8.64
C PRO A 107 -17.17 -4.79 -7.82
N VAL A 108 -17.03 -3.67 -7.11
CA VAL A 108 -15.89 -3.41 -6.22
C VAL A 108 -16.13 -4.10 -4.88
N ALA A 109 -15.14 -4.87 -4.42
CA ALA A 109 -15.21 -5.52 -3.11
C ALA A 109 -15.45 -4.49 -1.99
N GLY A 110 -16.33 -4.81 -1.04
CA GLY A 110 -16.66 -3.97 0.12
C GLY A 110 -17.85 -3.03 -0.08
N VAL A 111 -18.00 -2.44 -1.27
CA VAL A 111 -19.10 -1.48 -1.56
C VAL A 111 -20.20 -2.12 -2.44
N GLY A 112 -19.86 -3.13 -3.26
CA GLY A 112 -20.80 -3.78 -4.17
C GLY A 112 -21.25 -2.92 -5.36
N LEU A 113 -20.75 -1.69 -5.45
CA LEU A 113 -20.99 -0.80 -6.59
C LEU A 113 -20.13 -1.20 -7.79
N PRO A 114 -20.62 -1.02 -9.02
CA PRO A 114 -19.80 -1.16 -10.21
C PRO A 114 -18.61 -0.19 -10.17
N GLU A 115 -17.43 -0.67 -10.58
CA GLU A 115 -16.19 0.11 -10.57
C GLU A 115 -16.33 1.46 -11.28
N LYS A 116 -17.08 1.51 -12.39
CA LYS A 116 -17.41 2.77 -13.08
C LYS A 116 -18.03 3.83 -12.17
N TRP A 117 -18.92 3.45 -11.25
CA TRP A 117 -19.56 4.40 -10.34
C TRP A 117 -18.65 4.77 -9.18
N ALA A 118 -17.95 3.78 -8.62
CA ALA A 118 -17.02 4.01 -7.53
C ALA A 118 -15.88 4.97 -7.92
N VAL A 119 -15.39 4.89 -9.16
CA VAL A 119 -14.34 5.81 -9.63
C VAL A 119 -14.87 7.23 -9.90
N ILE A 120 -16.17 7.39 -10.18
CA ILE A 120 -16.80 8.67 -10.56
C ILE A 120 -17.30 9.45 -9.34
N LEU A 121 -17.94 8.76 -8.38
CA LEU A 121 -18.61 9.38 -7.24
C LEU A 121 -17.73 10.33 -6.40
N PRO A 122 -16.44 10.06 -6.17
CA PRO A 122 -15.54 10.98 -5.45
C PRO A 122 -15.47 12.38 -6.08
N TYR A 123 -15.70 12.50 -7.39
CA TYR A 123 -15.65 13.77 -8.12
C TYR A 123 -17.01 14.47 -8.22
N ALA A 124 -18.07 13.87 -7.66
CA ALA A 124 -19.38 14.52 -7.61
C ALA A 124 -19.27 15.86 -6.87
N PRO A 125 -19.91 16.92 -7.37
CA PRO A 125 -19.83 18.22 -6.74
C PRO A 125 -20.50 18.21 -5.36
N PHE A 126 -20.14 19.22 -4.55
CA PHE A 126 -20.65 19.42 -3.19
C PHE A 126 -20.26 18.30 -2.22
N TYR A 127 -21.02 18.17 -1.13
CA TYR A 127 -20.78 17.18 -0.08
C TYR A 127 -20.91 15.73 -0.55
N ILE A 128 -21.54 15.50 -1.71
CA ILE A 128 -21.74 14.15 -2.26
C ILE A 128 -20.38 13.49 -2.53
N GLY A 129 -19.45 14.20 -3.19
CA GLY A 129 -18.13 13.65 -3.47
C GLY A 129 -17.27 13.45 -2.22
N VAL A 130 -17.39 14.33 -1.22
CA VAL A 130 -16.70 14.18 0.07
C VAL A 130 -17.21 12.94 0.82
N VAL A 131 -18.52 12.77 0.93
CA VAL A 131 -19.11 11.61 1.62
C VAL A 131 -18.78 10.32 0.87
N ALA A 132 -18.91 10.31 -0.47
CA ALA A 132 -18.58 9.16 -1.29
C ALA A 132 -17.10 8.76 -1.15
N SER A 133 -16.18 9.72 -1.25
CA SER A 133 -14.75 9.44 -1.11
C SER A 133 -14.39 8.89 0.27
N LEU A 134 -14.99 9.40 1.35
CA LEU A 134 -14.79 8.84 2.70
C LEU A 134 -15.33 7.41 2.82
N ILE A 135 -16.58 7.18 2.38
CA ILE A 135 -17.19 5.84 2.40
C ILE A 135 -16.31 4.86 1.62
N GLU A 136 -15.88 5.23 0.41
CA GLU A 136 -15.02 4.37 -0.40
C GLU A 136 -13.67 4.11 0.27
N LEU A 137 -13.02 5.11 0.86
CA LEU A 137 -11.72 4.90 1.51
C LEU A 137 -11.78 3.94 2.70
N PHE A 138 -12.90 3.95 3.44
CA PHE A 138 -13.14 3.08 4.59
C PHE A 138 -13.63 1.68 4.23
N LEU A 139 -14.48 1.55 3.20
CA LEU A 139 -15.09 0.27 2.82
C LEU A 139 -14.28 -0.50 1.77
N VAL A 140 -13.56 0.18 0.88
CA VAL A 140 -12.82 -0.45 -0.21
C VAL A 140 -11.51 -1.06 0.33
N PRO A 141 -11.29 -2.37 0.15
CA PRO A 141 -10.08 -3.05 0.64
C PRO A 141 -8.83 -2.63 -0.14
N ARG A 142 -7.65 -2.76 0.50
CA ARG A 142 -6.36 -2.33 -0.08
C ARG A 142 -6.03 -2.99 -1.43
N LYS A 143 -6.59 -4.16 -1.73
CA LYS A 143 -6.43 -4.85 -3.02
C LYS A 143 -6.99 -4.06 -4.21
N GLU A 144 -7.94 -3.16 -4.00
CA GLU A 144 -8.54 -2.32 -5.05
C GLU A 144 -7.88 -0.94 -5.11
N LEU A 145 -6.57 -0.93 -5.41
CA LEU A 145 -5.75 0.30 -5.44
C LEU A 145 -6.31 1.39 -6.36
N LYS A 146 -6.92 1.00 -7.49
CA LYS A 146 -7.51 1.95 -8.44
C LYS A 146 -8.61 2.80 -7.79
N VAL A 147 -9.59 2.14 -7.18
CA VAL A 147 -10.76 2.82 -6.61
C VAL A 147 -10.33 3.67 -5.43
N ARG A 148 -9.46 3.15 -4.56
CA ARG A 148 -8.92 3.91 -3.42
C ARG A 148 -8.11 5.12 -3.85
N PHE A 149 -7.33 5.02 -4.93
CA PHE A 149 -6.57 6.14 -5.46
C PHE A 149 -7.50 7.27 -5.96
N HIS A 150 -8.56 6.93 -6.70
CA HIS A 150 -9.54 7.93 -7.15
C HIS A 150 -10.34 8.53 -5.99
N ALA A 151 -10.73 7.71 -5.01
CA ALA A 151 -11.36 8.19 -3.78
C ALA A 151 -10.46 9.18 -3.03
N ALA A 152 -9.19 8.83 -2.81
CA ALA A 152 -8.24 9.70 -2.14
C ALA A 152 -7.95 10.98 -2.94
N GLN A 153 -7.82 10.88 -4.26
CA GLN A 153 -7.62 12.04 -5.12
C GLN A 153 -8.84 12.97 -5.13
N GLY A 154 -10.05 12.42 -5.19
CA GLY A 154 -11.30 13.18 -5.08
C GLY A 154 -11.41 13.88 -3.72
N LEU A 155 -11.12 13.17 -2.63
CA LEU A 155 -11.10 13.75 -1.28
C LEU A 155 -10.09 14.90 -1.16
N ALA A 156 -8.87 14.69 -1.64
CA ALA A 156 -7.82 15.70 -1.62
C ALA A 156 -8.21 16.94 -2.46
N LEU A 157 -8.86 16.73 -3.61
CA LEU A 157 -9.39 17.81 -4.43
C LEU A 157 -10.48 18.61 -3.70
N HIS A 158 -11.42 17.96 -3.03
CA HIS A 158 -12.45 18.65 -2.25
C HIS A 158 -11.85 19.43 -1.08
N ILE A 159 -10.87 18.87 -0.38
CA ILE A 159 -10.15 19.59 0.68
C ILE A 159 -9.47 20.84 0.10
N ALA A 160 -8.79 20.72 -1.04
CA ALA A 160 -8.14 21.86 -1.69
C ALA A 160 -9.14 22.95 -2.07
N ILE A 161 -10.30 22.57 -2.64
CA ILE A 161 -11.38 23.51 -2.96
C ILE A 161 -11.91 24.20 -1.69
N LEU A 162 -12.10 23.45 -0.60
CA LEU A 162 -12.56 24.01 0.68
C LEU A 162 -11.54 25.01 1.26
N VAL A 163 -10.24 24.71 1.20
CA VAL A 163 -9.18 25.63 1.65
C VAL A 163 -9.22 26.92 0.84
N VAL A 164 -9.29 26.84 -0.49
CA VAL A 164 -9.34 28.05 -1.32
C VAL A 164 -10.64 28.83 -1.10
N GLN A 165 -11.77 28.14 -0.95
CA GLN A 165 -13.05 28.77 -0.68
C GLN A 165 -13.07 29.49 0.68
N THR A 166 -12.48 28.89 1.72
CA THR A 166 -12.37 29.53 3.04
C THR A 166 -11.47 30.77 2.99
N LEU A 167 -10.35 30.71 2.26
CA LEU A 167 -9.50 31.89 2.02
C LEU A 167 -10.27 33.03 1.34
N PHE A 168 -11.02 32.75 0.28
CA PHE A 168 -11.87 33.75 -0.36
C PHE A 168 -12.99 34.27 0.54
N GLY A 169 -13.52 33.42 1.43
CA GLY A 169 -14.50 33.83 2.44
C GLY A 169 -13.93 34.85 3.43
N VAL A 170 -12.70 34.63 3.91
CA VAL A 170 -12.00 35.57 4.81
C VAL A 170 -11.68 36.87 4.08
N VAL A 171 -11.15 36.81 2.86
CA VAL A 171 -10.88 38.02 2.05
C VAL A 171 -12.18 38.77 1.77
N GLY A 172 -13.25 38.06 1.44
CA GLY A 172 -14.58 38.64 1.21
C GLY A 172 -15.15 39.33 2.45
N ALA A 173 -14.95 38.77 3.64
CA ALA A 173 -15.36 39.40 4.90
C ALA A 173 -14.58 40.68 5.20
N ILE A 174 -13.31 40.77 4.81
CA ILE A 174 -12.47 41.98 5.01
C ILE A 174 -12.80 43.06 3.98
N THR A 175 -13.05 42.66 2.73
CA THR A 175 -13.25 43.57 1.59
C THR A 175 -14.72 43.90 1.33
N ASP A 176 -15.63 43.32 2.11
CA ASP A 176 -17.09 43.38 1.91
C ASP A 176 -17.54 42.99 0.49
N SER A 177 -16.79 42.07 -0.14
CA SER A 177 -17.05 41.61 -1.50
C SER A 177 -17.10 40.09 -1.58
N SER A 178 -18.26 39.55 -1.93
CA SER A 178 -18.45 38.11 -2.13
C SER A 178 -18.21 37.64 -3.57
N ILE A 179 -17.82 38.55 -4.48
CA ILE A 179 -17.72 38.27 -5.91
C ILE A 179 -16.67 37.19 -6.19
N GLY A 180 -15.47 37.31 -5.59
CA GLY A 180 -14.39 36.35 -5.79
C GLY A 180 -14.75 34.94 -5.32
N GLY A 181 -15.37 34.81 -4.13
CA GLY A 181 -15.80 33.52 -3.59
C GLY A 181 -16.88 32.84 -4.44
N ASN A 182 -17.86 33.60 -4.92
CA ASN A 182 -18.92 33.08 -5.78
C ASN A 182 -18.39 32.63 -7.16
N LEU A 183 -17.50 33.43 -7.75
CA LEU A 183 -16.87 33.10 -9.04
C LEU A 183 -16.00 31.84 -8.91
N PHE A 184 -15.20 31.75 -7.85
CA PHE A 184 -14.41 30.55 -7.57
C PHE A 184 -15.28 29.32 -7.37
N LYS A 185 -16.36 29.41 -6.59
CA LYS A 185 -17.31 28.30 -6.36
C LYS A 185 -17.92 27.81 -7.68
N PHE A 186 -18.29 28.73 -8.57
CA PHE A 186 -18.81 28.39 -9.89
C PHE A 186 -17.75 27.68 -10.74
N ALA A 187 -16.53 28.24 -10.80
CA ALA A 187 -15.41 27.64 -11.55
C ALA A 187 -15.05 26.25 -11.01
N ALA A 188 -14.98 26.07 -9.69
CA ALA A 188 -14.70 24.80 -9.03
C ALA A 188 -15.80 23.75 -9.34
N THR A 189 -17.06 24.17 -9.40
CA THR A 189 -18.18 23.29 -9.76
C THR A 189 -18.05 22.79 -11.21
N ILE A 190 -17.76 23.70 -12.14
CA ILE A 190 -17.51 23.33 -13.54
C ILE A 190 -16.30 22.40 -13.65
N PHE A 191 -15.21 22.72 -12.95
CA PHE A 191 -14.01 21.90 -12.92
C PHE A 191 -14.29 20.47 -12.42
N LEU A 192 -15.08 20.32 -11.37
CA LEU A 192 -15.50 19.01 -10.84
C LEU A 192 -16.35 18.25 -11.86
N ILE A 193 -17.31 18.90 -12.52
CA ILE A 193 -18.13 18.27 -13.57
C ILE A 193 -17.25 17.79 -14.74
N ILE A 194 -16.32 18.61 -15.21
CA ILE A 194 -15.39 18.23 -16.29
C ILE A 194 -14.50 17.06 -15.85
N SER A 195 -13.99 17.11 -14.62
CA SER A 195 -13.17 16.03 -14.05
C SER A 195 -13.95 14.73 -13.98
N MET A 196 -15.21 14.79 -13.54
CA MET A 196 -16.13 13.66 -13.48
C MET A 196 -16.37 13.05 -14.88
N ILE A 197 -16.64 13.87 -15.90
CA ILE A 197 -16.83 13.41 -17.29
C ILE A 197 -15.54 12.78 -17.84
N ARG A 198 -14.39 13.40 -17.57
CA ARG A 198 -13.08 12.92 -18.02
C ARG A 198 -12.75 11.55 -17.44
N VAL A 199 -12.99 11.38 -16.13
CA VAL A 199 -12.84 10.11 -15.42
C VAL A 199 -13.82 9.06 -15.95
N TRP A 200 -15.07 9.44 -16.24
CA TRP A 200 -16.04 8.53 -16.84
C TRP A 200 -15.60 8.01 -18.20
N LYS A 201 -15.00 8.86 -19.04
CA LYS A 201 -14.41 8.46 -20.32
C LYS A 201 -13.19 7.53 -20.19
N GLY A 202 -12.66 7.36 -18.97
CA GLY A 202 -11.44 6.59 -18.71
C GLY A 202 -10.18 7.35 -19.14
N GLU A 203 -10.25 8.66 -19.33
CA GLU A 203 -9.04 9.44 -19.59
C GLU A 203 -8.23 9.59 -18.30
N PRO A 204 -6.89 9.55 -18.37
CA PRO A 204 -6.06 9.74 -17.19
C PRO A 204 -6.28 11.15 -16.62
N HIS A 205 -6.95 11.20 -15.47
CA HIS A 205 -7.16 12.41 -14.70
C HIS A 205 -6.13 12.45 -13.57
N ARG A 206 -4.88 12.80 -13.92
CA ARG A 206 -3.81 13.00 -12.94
C ARG A 206 -3.60 14.48 -12.74
N ILE A 207 -4.01 14.97 -11.58
CA ILE A 207 -3.67 16.33 -11.15
C ILE A 207 -2.33 16.20 -10.42
N ALA A 208 -1.23 16.53 -11.12
CA ALA A 208 0.13 16.40 -10.60
C ALA A 208 0.34 16.97 -9.17
N PRO A 209 -0.21 18.14 -8.79
CA PRO A 209 -0.02 18.66 -7.43
C PRO A 209 -0.83 17.93 -6.35
N ILE A 210 -1.80 17.07 -6.71
CA ILE A 210 -2.70 16.41 -5.74
C ILE A 210 -2.33 14.94 -5.55
N SER A 211 -1.47 14.36 -6.40
CA SER A 211 -1.12 12.94 -6.30
C SER A 211 -0.40 12.59 -5.00
N GLU A 212 0.46 13.48 -4.49
CA GLU A 212 1.18 13.26 -3.23
C GLU A 212 0.25 13.35 -2.00
N PRO A 213 -0.61 14.39 -1.84
CA PRO A 213 -1.63 14.39 -0.80
C PRO A 213 -2.60 13.20 -0.87
N ALA A 214 -2.97 12.76 -2.07
CA ALA A 214 -3.84 11.61 -2.26
C ALA A 214 -3.17 10.29 -1.82
N GLN A 215 -1.87 10.12 -2.12
CA GLN A 215 -1.11 8.97 -1.64
C GLN A 215 -1.01 8.98 -0.11
N TRP A 216 -0.68 10.13 0.47
CA TRP A 216 -0.61 10.29 1.93
C TRP A 216 -1.94 9.94 2.62
N LEU A 217 -3.08 10.40 2.08
CA LEU A 217 -4.41 10.06 2.59
C LEU A 217 -4.72 8.56 2.48
N ASN A 218 -4.38 7.94 1.34
CA ASN A 218 -4.61 6.51 1.11
C ASN A 218 -3.78 5.61 2.04
N GLU A 219 -2.57 6.05 2.41
CA GLU A 219 -1.70 5.35 3.35
C GLU A 219 -2.19 5.48 4.79
N ARG A 220 -2.68 6.67 5.17
CA ARG A 220 -3.07 6.97 6.54
C ARG A 220 -4.43 6.38 6.93
N ILE A 221 -5.33 6.19 5.98
CA ILE A 221 -6.68 5.68 6.24
C ILE A 221 -6.70 4.17 6.04
N GLU A 222 -6.76 3.44 7.16
CA GLU A 222 -6.91 1.99 7.15
C GLU A 222 -8.33 1.59 6.77
N PRO A 223 -8.51 0.65 5.82
CA PRO A 223 -9.84 0.14 5.51
C PRO A 223 -10.35 -0.71 6.67
N ARG A 224 -11.64 -0.60 6.96
CA ARG A 224 -12.29 -1.30 8.06
C ARG A 224 -12.33 -2.82 7.83
N ASN A 225 -12.43 -3.24 6.57
CA ASN A 225 -12.45 -4.65 6.21
C ASN A 225 -11.04 -5.11 5.84
N LYS A 226 -10.41 -5.85 6.76
CA LYS A 226 -9.17 -6.61 6.52
C LYS A 226 -9.56 -7.95 5.89
N SER A 227 -9.86 -7.97 4.58
CA SER A 227 -10.15 -9.24 3.87
C SER A 227 -9.43 -9.41 2.55
#